data_AF-A0A4R4LV91-F1
#
_entry.id   AF-A0A4R4LV91-F1
#
_cell.length_a   1.000
_cell.length_b   1.000
_cell.length_c   1.000
_cell.angle_alpha   90.00
_cell.angle_beta   90.00
_cell.angle_gamma   90.00
#
_symmetry.space_group_name_H-M   'P 1'
#
loop_
_entity.id
_entity.type
_entity.pdbx_description
1 polymer ?
#
loop_
_entity_poly.entity_id
_entity_poly.type
_entity_poly.pdbx_seq_one_letter_code
_entity_poly.pdbx_strand_id
1 'polypeptide(L)'
;MSTDDRAAFVAGLRELTEFLEAHPDLPLPRPDLSFSVREGDDADERAEVDRIAEILGAEPEETADGGHYTVARSFGPVTYEAVAITSACMARYRALMTYGDAVEPERAAS
;
A
#
# COMPACT_ATOMS: atom_id res chain seq x y z
N MET A 1 -2.86 -12.07 12.00
CA MET A 1 -2.01 -13.08 11.35
C MET A 1 -1.42 -13.97 12.43
N SER A 2 -1.56 -15.29 12.36
CA SER A 2 -0.93 -16.20 13.33
C SER A 2 0.59 -16.26 13.12
N THR A 3 1.35 -16.77 14.10
CA THR A 3 2.81 -16.96 13.95
C THR A 3 3.14 -17.89 12.78
N ASP A 4 2.30 -18.91 12.55
CA ASP A 4 2.45 -19.83 11.43
C ASP A 4 2.18 -19.15 10.09
N ASP A 5 1.15 -18.29 10.01
CA ASP A 5 0.89 -17.49 8.80
C ASP A 5 2.06 -16.55 8.49
N ARG A 6 2.68 -15.96 9.53
CA ARG A 6 3.87 -15.11 9.37
C ARG A 6 5.05 -15.91 8.82
N ALA A 7 5.29 -17.10 9.37
CA ALA A 7 6.39 -17.95 8.95
C ALA A 7 6.22 -18.41 7.49
N ALA A 8 5.00 -18.81 7.12
CA ALA A 8 4.66 -19.21 5.76
C ALA A 8 4.81 -18.05 4.77
N PHE A 9 4.34 -16.84 5.12
CA PHE A 9 4.49 -15.66 4.27
C PHE A 9 5.97 -15.33 3.98
N VAL A 10 6.81 -15.32 5.03
CA VAL A 10 8.24 -15.06 4.88
C VAL A 10 8.93 -16.18 4.08
N ALA A 11 8.52 -17.43 4.25
CA ALA A 11 9.04 -18.55 3.45
C ALA A 11 8.74 -18.38 1.95
N GLY A 12 7.50 -18.01 1.60
CA GLY A 12 7.11 -17.76 0.21
C GLY A 12 7.88 -16.61 -0.45
N LEU A 13 8.21 -15.54 0.30
CA LEU A 13 9.05 -14.45 -0.21
C LEU A 13 10.48 -14.91 -0.54
N ARG A 14 11.04 -15.83 0.27
CA ARG A 14 12.36 -16.41 -0.01
C ARG A 14 12.33 -17.30 -1.23
N GLU A 15 11.34 -18.18 -1.34
CA GLU A 15 11.14 -19.05 -2.51
C GLU A 15 10.99 -18.23 -3.80
N LEU A 16 10.22 -17.14 -3.78
CA LEU A 16 10.11 -16.23 -4.91
C LEU A 16 11.46 -15.61 -5.30
N THR A 17 12.28 -15.24 -4.31
CA THR A 17 13.60 -14.66 -4.56
C THR A 17 14.50 -15.67 -5.26
N GLU A 18 14.56 -16.91 -4.75
CA GLU A 18 15.33 -18.01 -5.37
C GLU A 18 14.86 -18.31 -6.80
N PHE A 19 13.54 -18.29 -7.04
CA PHE A 19 12.96 -18.49 -8.37
C PHE A 19 13.39 -17.38 -9.34
N LEU A 20 13.32 -16.11 -8.93
CA LEU A 20 13.72 -14.99 -9.78
C LEU A 20 15.23 -14.99 -10.09
N GLU A 21 16.07 -15.39 -9.13
CA GLU A 21 17.51 -15.58 -9.36
C GLU A 21 17.80 -16.69 -10.38
N ALA A 22 17.03 -17.76 -10.37
CA ALA A 22 17.15 -18.88 -11.33
C ALA A 22 16.63 -18.54 -12.73
N HIS A 23 15.84 -17.46 -12.88
CA HIS A 23 15.15 -17.10 -14.12
C HIS A 23 15.39 -15.63 -14.52
N PRO A 24 16.63 -15.25 -14.90
CA PRO A 24 17.00 -13.87 -15.20
C PRO A 24 16.31 -13.27 -16.44
N ASP A 25 15.71 -14.11 -17.27
CA ASP A 25 14.94 -13.69 -18.44
C ASP A 25 13.55 -13.15 -18.08
N LEU A 26 13.12 -13.34 -16.82
CA LEU A 26 11.85 -12.79 -16.34
C LEU A 26 12.02 -11.30 -15.97
N PRO A 27 11.13 -10.43 -16.46
CA PRO A 27 11.14 -9.03 -16.07
C PRO A 27 10.79 -8.90 -14.57
N LEU A 28 11.55 -8.08 -13.85
CA LEU A 28 11.25 -7.73 -12.47
C LEU A 28 10.32 -6.51 -12.42
N PRO A 29 9.08 -6.64 -11.90
CA PRO A 29 8.29 -5.46 -11.57
C PRO A 29 8.96 -4.70 -10.42
N ARG A 30 8.70 -3.39 -10.28
CA ARG A 30 9.00 -2.68 -9.03
C ARG A 30 8.01 -3.16 -7.97
N PRO A 31 8.43 -3.90 -6.94
CA PRO A 31 7.49 -4.44 -5.98
C PRO A 31 7.31 -3.46 -4.82
N ASP A 32 6.09 -2.97 -4.68
CA ASP A 32 5.65 -2.24 -3.50
C ASP A 32 4.82 -3.20 -2.63
N LEU A 33 5.29 -3.47 -1.42
CA LEU A 33 4.55 -4.19 -0.38
C LEU A 33 3.75 -3.17 0.42
N SER A 34 2.64 -2.72 -0.17
CA SER A 34 1.76 -1.72 0.39
C SER A 34 0.49 -2.35 0.99
N PHE A 35 0.07 -1.92 2.17
CA PHE A 35 -1.18 -2.35 2.78
C PHE A 35 -1.84 -1.23 3.59
N SER A 36 -3.19 -1.24 3.59
CA SER A 36 -3.98 -0.35 4.42
C SER A 36 -4.06 -0.88 5.85
N VAL A 37 -3.67 -0.06 6.81
CA VAL A 37 -4.02 -0.24 8.21
C VAL A 37 -5.54 -0.11 8.34
N ARG A 38 -6.18 -1.01 9.10
CA ARG A 38 -7.64 -1.01 9.32
C ARG A 38 -7.93 -1.36 10.77
N GLU A 39 -7.70 -0.40 11.66
CA GLU A 39 -7.90 -0.54 13.10
C GLU A 39 -8.81 0.58 13.58
N GLY A 40 -9.95 0.23 14.18
CA GLY A 40 -10.79 1.19 14.90
C GLY A 40 -11.20 2.42 14.09
N ASP A 41 -10.79 3.59 14.58
CA ASP A 41 -11.01 4.90 13.95
C ASP A 41 -9.72 5.51 13.35
N ASP A 42 -9.83 6.68 12.72
CA ASP A 42 -8.70 7.37 12.09
C ASP A 42 -7.50 7.59 13.05
N ALA A 43 -7.72 7.72 14.36
CA ALA A 43 -6.64 7.90 15.33
C ALA A 43 -5.92 6.57 15.60
N ASP A 44 -6.66 5.48 15.72
CA ASP A 44 -6.10 4.13 15.86
C ASP A 44 -5.28 3.74 14.63
N GLU A 45 -5.80 4.00 13.42
CA GLU A 45 -5.06 3.71 12.17
C GLU A 45 -3.74 4.52 12.08
N ARG A 46 -3.76 5.79 12.48
CA ARG A 46 -2.54 6.63 12.49
C ARG A 46 -1.53 6.17 13.53
N ALA A 47 -1.99 5.79 14.73
CA ALA A 47 -1.11 5.29 15.78
C ALA A 47 -0.40 3.99 15.35
N GLU A 48 -1.07 3.14 14.57
CA GLU A 48 -0.47 1.94 14.02
C GLU A 48 0.56 2.26 12.91
N VAL A 49 0.31 3.27 12.07
CA VAL A 49 1.33 3.80 11.14
C VAL A 49 2.55 4.34 11.90
N ASP A 50 2.34 5.07 13.00
CA ASP A 50 3.43 5.58 13.85
C ASP A 50 4.25 4.44 14.47
N ARG A 51 3.58 3.39 14.98
CA ARG A 51 4.25 2.19 15.50
C ARG A 51 5.10 1.50 14.43
N ILE A 52 4.59 1.40 13.20
CA ILE A 52 5.35 0.84 12.06
C ILE A 52 6.52 1.75 11.71
N ALA A 53 6.34 3.07 11.77
CA ALA A 53 7.38 4.05 11.50
C ALA A 53 8.58 3.91 12.44
N GLU A 54 8.33 3.66 13.73
CA GLU A 54 9.39 3.35 14.71
C GLU A 54 10.17 2.08 14.35
N ILE A 55 9.49 1.02 13.88
CA ILE A 55 10.11 -0.24 13.45
C ILE A 55 10.96 -0.04 12.19
N LEU A 56 10.43 0.75 11.25
CA LEU A 56 11.11 1.05 9.99
C LEU A 56 12.25 2.05 10.20
N GLY A 57 12.22 2.88 11.23
CA GLY A 57 13.13 4.00 11.40
C GLY A 57 12.95 5.05 10.29
N ALA A 58 11.69 5.33 9.94
CA ALA A 58 11.28 6.29 8.92
C ALA A 58 10.27 7.28 9.52
N GLU A 59 10.12 8.45 8.91
CA GLU A 59 9.11 9.44 9.33
C GLU A 59 7.81 9.22 8.54
N PRO A 60 6.64 9.22 9.20
CA PRO A 60 5.37 9.24 8.49
C PRO A 60 5.16 10.54 7.72
N GLU A 61 4.47 10.46 6.60
CA GLU A 61 4.10 11.58 5.76
C GLU A 61 2.59 11.63 5.56
N GLU A 62 2.05 12.84 5.47
CA GLU A 62 0.66 13.06 5.09
C GLU A 62 0.62 13.51 3.63
N THR A 63 -0.18 12.83 2.80
CA THR A 63 -0.39 13.27 1.41
C THR A 63 -0.95 14.69 1.37
N ALA A 64 -0.56 15.48 0.37
CA ALA A 64 -0.90 16.90 0.27
C ALA A 64 -2.42 17.21 0.32
N ASP A 65 -3.28 16.24 0.01
CA ASP A 65 -4.73 16.35 0.09
C ASP A 65 -5.34 15.91 1.45
N GLY A 66 -4.50 15.59 2.44
CA GLY A 66 -4.90 15.13 3.79
C GLY A 66 -5.56 13.74 3.80
N GLY A 67 -5.40 12.98 2.71
CA GLY A 67 -6.16 11.75 2.48
C GLY A 67 -5.51 10.50 3.08
N HIS A 68 -4.20 10.40 2.96
CA HIS A 68 -3.43 9.26 3.45
C HIS A 68 -2.35 9.73 4.43
N TYR A 69 -2.21 8.98 5.51
CA TYR A 69 -1.08 9.07 6.43
C TYR A 69 -0.26 7.80 6.25
N THR A 70 0.94 7.94 5.70
CA THR A 70 1.73 6.81 5.18
C THR A 70 3.10 6.79 5.85
N VAL A 71 3.69 5.59 5.94
CA VAL A 71 5.13 5.46 6.17
C VAL A 71 5.68 4.41 5.21
N ALA A 72 6.85 4.71 4.64
CA ALA A 72 7.50 3.80 3.71
C ALA A 72 9.00 3.69 3.99
N ARG A 73 9.56 2.50 3.74
CA ARG A 73 11.00 2.29 3.69
C ARG A 73 11.38 1.39 2.53
N SER A 74 12.39 1.81 1.77
CA SER A 74 12.92 1.04 0.65
C SER A 74 14.13 0.19 1.04
N PHE A 75 14.17 -1.02 0.50
CA PHE A 75 15.26 -1.98 0.54
C PHE A 75 15.73 -2.24 -0.89
N GLY A 76 16.65 -1.40 -1.39
CA GLY A 76 16.94 -1.36 -2.82
C GLY A 76 15.69 -0.93 -3.62
N PRO A 77 15.26 -1.67 -4.65
CA PRO A 77 14.08 -1.34 -5.44
C PRO A 77 12.75 -1.80 -4.82
N VAL A 78 12.77 -2.45 -3.66
CA VAL A 78 11.57 -2.97 -2.97
C VAL A 78 11.16 -2.00 -1.87
N THR A 79 9.89 -1.59 -1.82
CA THR A 79 9.38 -0.70 -0.78
C THR A 79 8.38 -1.42 0.12
N TYR A 80 8.53 -1.26 1.43
CA TYR A 80 7.50 -1.61 2.41
C TYR A 80 6.74 -0.34 2.77
N GLU A 81 5.42 -0.35 2.61
CA GLU A 81 4.55 0.80 2.86
C GLU A 81 3.35 0.39 3.71
N ALA A 82 3.03 1.20 4.72
CA ALA A 82 1.79 1.14 5.46
C ALA A 82 1.03 2.46 5.30
N VAL A 83 -0.28 2.37 5.07
CA VAL A 83 -1.14 3.54 4.88
C VAL A 83 -2.38 3.48 5.78
N ALA A 84 -2.63 4.56 6.51
CA ALA A 84 -3.93 4.85 7.11
C ALA A 84 -4.75 5.70 6.12
N ILE A 85 -5.97 5.24 5.81
CA ILE A 85 -6.86 5.91 4.86
C ILE A 85 -7.97 6.58 5.66
N THR A 86 -7.85 7.90 5.85
CA THR A 86 -8.74 8.64 6.73
C THR A 86 -10.20 8.58 6.26
N SER A 87 -11.12 8.73 7.21
CA SER A 87 -12.55 8.84 6.93
C SER A 87 -12.86 10.00 5.96
N ALA A 88 -12.09 11.10 6.05
CA ALA A 88 -12.18 12.23 5.13
C ALA A 88 -11.78 11.84 3.70
N CYS A 89 -10.70 11.06 3.54
CA CYS A 89 -10.29 10.51 2.25
C CYS A 89 -11.39 9.63 1.64
N MET A 90 -11.93 8.70 2.44
CA MET A 90 -13.01 7.81 2.00
C MET A 90 -14.27 8.58 1.62
N ALA A 91 -14.62 9.65 2.34
CA ALA A 91 -15.74 10.51 1.99
C ALA A 91 -15.52 11.23 0.67
N ARG A 92 -14.32 11.78 0.44
CA ARG A 92 -13.95 12.43 -0.82
C ARG A 92 -13.93 11.44 -1.98
N TYR A 93 -13.38 10.24 -1.79
CA TYR A 93 -13.40 9.17 -2.78
C TYR A 93 -14.83 8.78 -3.13
N ARG A 94 -15.70 8.56 -2.14
CA ARG A 94 -17.12 8.26 -2.38
C ARG A 94 -17.82 9.36 -3.17
N ALA A 95 -17.57 10.63 -2.83
CA ALA A 95 -18.12 11.76 -3.57
C ALA A 95 -17.63 11.78 -5.03
N LEU A 96 -16.32 11.57 -5.27
CA LEU A 96 -15.77 11.45 -6.62
C LEU A 96 -16.43 10.30 -7.40
N MET A 97 -16.59 9.13 -6.77
CA MET A 97 -17.19 7.96 -7.41
C MET A 97 -18.67 8.16 -7.79
N THR A 98 -19.39 9.11 -7.17
CA THR A 98 -20.75 9.47 -7.64
C THR A 98 -20.78 10.05 -9.05
N TYR A 99 -19.64 10.53 -9.55
CA TYR A 99 -19.49 11.09 -10.90
C TYR A 99 -18.98 10.07 -11.94
N GLY A 100 -18.70 8.82 -11.52
CA GLY A 100 -18.00 7.82 -12.35
C GLY A 100 -18.61 7.55 -13.73
N ASP A 101 -19.94 7.56 -13.81
CA ASP A 101 -20.69 7.30 -15.05
C ASP A 101 -21.38 8.57 -15.60
N ALA A 102 -21.02 9.75 -15.08
CA ALA A 102 -21.66 10.99 -15.46
C ALA A 102 -21.21 11.52 -16.84
N VAL A 103 -20.06 11.03 -17.34
CA VAL A 103 -19.47 11.46 -18.61
C VAL A 103 -19.00 10.24 -19.40
N GLU A 104 -19.60 10.03 -20.56
CA GLU A 104 -19.15 9.04 -21.54
C GLU A 104 -18.14 9.66 -22.51
N PRO A 105 -17.03 8.97 -22.85
CA PRO A 105 -16.10 9.47 -23.86
C PRO A 105 -16.80 9.56 -25.21
N GLU A 106 -16.44 10.58 -25.99
CA GLU A 106 -16.94 10.73 -27.36
C GLU A 106 -16.57 9.47 -28.17
N ARG A 107 -17.56 8.85 -28.80
CA ARG A 107 -17.30 7.64 -29.59
C ARG A 107 -16.34 7.99 -30.72
N ALA A 108 -15.22 7.24 -30.78
CA ALA A 108 -14.31 7.33 -31.90
C ALA A 108 -15.08 7.08 -33.21
N ALA A 109 -15.02 8.04 -34.13
CA ALA A 109 -15.55 7.88 -35.48
C ALA A 109 -14.86 6.69 -36.15
N SER A 110 -15.67 5.76 -36.67
CA SER A 110 -15.20 4.59 -37.41
C SER A 110 -14.56 4.95 -38.74
#